data_AF-A0A3N5S0B5-F1
#
_entry.id   AF-A0A3N5S0B5-F1
#
_cell.length_a   1.000
_cell.length_b   1.000
_cell.length_c   1.000
_cell.angle_alpha   90.00
_cell.angle_beta   90.00
_cell.angle_gamma   90.00
#
_symmetry.space_group_name_H-M   'P 1'
#
loop_
_entity.id
_entity.type
_entity.pdbx_description
1 polymer ?
#
loop_
_entity_poly.entity_id
_entity_poly.type
_entity_poly.pdbx_seq_one_letter_code
_entity_poly.pdbx_strand_id
1 'polypeptide(L)'
;MLRPRWYKVINDLFGNKTRTLLIVLSMAVGLFAIGIILSARTILSEGLASSFAAIHPSSGTVKTIELFDEDFLQAVRSMPEVQEADARRNISARVEVAPGEWKNISLFVIA
;
A
#
# COMPACT_ATOMS: atom_id res chain seq x y z
N MET A 1 -3.97 8.19 -54.03
CA MET A 1 -2.77 7.51 -54.57
C MET A 1 -1.56 7.91 -53.73
N LEU A 2 -0.92 6.95 -53.05
CA LEU A 2 0.31 7.23 -52.30
C LEU A 2 1.41 7.69 -53.27
N ARG A 3 2.18 8.72 -52.90
CA ARG A 3 3.31 9.19 -53.71
C ARG A 3 4.27 8.01 -53.97
N PRO A 4 4.82 7.85 -55.19
CA PRO A 4 5.69 6.72 -55.57
C PRO A 4 6.87 6.51 -54.61
N ARG A 5 7.35 7.60 -53.99
CA ARG A 5 8.40 7.58 -52.97
C ARG A 5 8.05 6.70 -51.75
N TRP A 6 6.81 6.77 -51.25
CA TRP A 6 6.37 5.96 -50.11
C TRP A 6 6.16 4.50 -50.48
N TYR A 7 5.71 4.23 -51.71
CA TYR A 7 5.56 2.88 -52.21
C TYR A 7 6.91 2.14 -52.27
N LYS A 8 7.97 2.84 -52.67
CA LYS A 8 9.34 2.30 -52.66
C LYS A 8 9.82 1.97 -51.25
N VAL A 9 9.58 2.85 -50.28
CA VAL A 9 9.99 2.66 -48.87
C VAL A 9 9.31 1.42 -48.25
N ILE A 10 8.01 1.27 -48.45
CA ILE A 10 7.27 0.10 -47.97
C ILE A 10 7.80 -1.18 -48.63
N ASN A 11 8.03 -1.15 -49.94
CA ASN A 11 8.55 -2.31 -50.66
C ASN A 11 9.97 -2.70 -50.19
N ASP A 12 10.84 -1.74 -49.89
CA ASP A 12 12.17 -1.99 -49.30
C ASP A 12 12.07 -2.62 -47.90
N LEU A 13 11.13 -2.16 -47.07
CA LEU A 13 10.85 -2.75 -45.75
C LEU A 13 10.34 -4.20 -45.85
N PHE A 14 9.54 -4.50 -46.87
CA PHE A 14 9.06 -5.85 -47.19
C PHE A 14 10.13 -6.75 -47.84
N GLY A 15 11.20 -6.16 -48.40
CA GLY A 15 12.33 -6.90 -48.98
C GLY A 15 13.17 -7.63 -47.94
N ASN A 16 13.29 -7.09 -46.72
CA ASN A 16 14.02 -7.68 -45.59
C ASN A 16 13.15 -7.88 -44.35
N LYS A 17 12.08 -8.69 -44.51
CA LYS A 17 11.02 -8.90 -43.50
C LYS A 17 11.56 -9.23 -42.10
N THR A 18 12.56 -10.12 -42.00
CA THR A 18 13.11 -10.56 -40.70
C THR A 18 13.80 -9.41 -39.96
N ARG A 19 14.66 -8.64 -40.65
CA ARG A 19 15.37 -7.50 -40.04
C ARG A 19 14.39 -6.42 -39.60
N THR A 20 13.44 -6.07 -40.48
CA THR A 20 12.42 -5.05 -40.17
C THR A 20 11.57 -5.47 -38.97
N LEU A 21 11.12 -6.74 -38.93
CA LEU A 21 10.32 -7.26 -37.83
C LEU A 21 11.07 -7.21 -36.49
N LEU A 22 12.33 -7.63 -36.46
CA LEU A 22 13.15 -7.61 -35.24
C LEU A 22 13.33 -6.18 -34.69
N ILE A 23 13.52 -5.20 -35.57
CA ILE A 23 13.66 -3.79 -35.16
C ILE A 23 12.34 -3.29 -34.56
N VAL A 24 11.21 -3.55 -35.23
CA VAL A 24 9.88 -3.15 -34.75
C VAL A 24 9.57 -3.81 -33.41
N LEU A 25 9.88 -5.10 -33.26
CA LEU A 25 9.66 -5.82 -32.00
C LEU A 25 10.50 -5.23 -30.86
N SER A 26 11.77 -4.91 -31.12
CA SER A 26 12.65 -4.27 -30.16
C SER A 26 12.11 -2.90 -29.71
N MET A 27 11.67 -2.07 -30.64
CA MET A 27 11.04 -0.77 -30.33
C MET A 27 9.72 -0.94 -29.57
N ALA A 28 8.91 -1.93 -29.96
CA ALA A 28 7.64 -2.21 -29.30
C ALA A 28 7.82 -2.62 -27.84
N VAL A 29 8.79 -3.50 -27.54
CA VAL A 29 9.12 -3.89 -26.17
C VAL A 29 9.59 -2.68 -25.35
N GLY A 30 10.43 -1.82 -25.92
CA GLY A 30 10.90 -0.61 -25.25
C GLY A 30 9.76 0.36 -24.90
N LEU A 31 8.88 0.65 -25.86
CA LEU A 31 7.72 1.52 -25.63
C LEU A 31 6.71 0.91 -24.65
N PHE A 32 6.51 -0.41 -24.72
CA PHE A 32 5.62 -1.13 -23.81
C PHE A 32 6.12 -1.05 -22.36
N ALA A 33 7.43 -1.21 -22.14
CA ALA A 33 8.03 -1.06 -20.82
C ALA A 33 7.80 0.34 -20.23
N ILE A 34 7.95 1.40 -21.03
CA ILE A 34 7.69 2.78 -20.59
C ILE A 34 6.21 2.95 -20.20
N GLY A 35 5.29 2.41 -21.01
CA GLY A 35 3.85 2.44 -20.72
C GLY A 35 3.50 1.73 -19.41
N ILE A 36 4.11 0.57 -19.14
CA ILE A 36 3.94 -0.15 -17.87
C ILE A 36 4.45 0.69 -16.70
N ILE A 37 5.64 1.26 -16.79
CA ILE A 37 6.24 2.05 -15.70
C ILE A 37 5.34 3.24 -15.33
N LEU A 38 4.85 3.98 -16.33
CA LEU A 38 3.97 5.12 -16.11
C LEU A 38 2.63 4.69 -15.50
N SER A 39 2.04 3.60 -16.00
CA SER A 39 0.77 3.08 -15.48
C SER A 39 0.91 2.57 -14.05
N ALA A 40 1.97 1.82 -13.77
CA ALA A 40 2.29 1.32 -12.44
C ALA A 40 2.47 2.46 -11.45
N ARG A 41 3.14 3.55 -11.85
CA ARG A 41 3.31 4.73 -10.99
C ARG A 41 1.96 5.34 -10.59
N THR A 42 1.02 5.48 -11.52
CA THR A 42 -0.31 6.03 -11.23
C THR A 42 -1.10 5.11 -10.29
N ILE A 43 -1.16 3.82 -10.61
CA ILE A 43 -1.87 2.82 -9.81
C ILE A 43 -1.29 2.73 -8.39
N LEU A 44 0.04 2.69 -8.27
CA LEU A 44 0.70 2.60 -6.97
C LEU A 44 0.50 3.87 -6.15
N SER A 45 0.60 5.05 -6.76
CA SER A 45 0.42 6.30 -6.03
C SER A 45 -0.99 6.43 -5.46
N GLU A 46 -2.01 6.11 -6.26
CA GLU A 46 -3.41 6.16 -5.82
C GLU A 46 -3.72 5.04 -4.82
N GLY A 47 -3.27 3.82 -5.11
CA GLY A 47 -3.49 2.66 -4.26
C GLY A 47 -2.81 2.79 -2.89
N LEU A 48 -1.59 3.32 -2.84
CA LEU A 48 -0.88 3.58 -1.58
C LEU A 48 -1.55 4.68 -0.78
N ALA A 49 -1.96 5.79 -1.42
CA ALA A 49 -2.68 6.86 -0.72
C ALA A 49 -4.00 6.35 -0.12
N SER A 50 -4.78 5.57 -0.89
CA SER A 50 -6.02 4.97 -0.41
C SER A 50 -5.79 3.96 0.72
N SER A 51 -4.79 3.09 0.59
CA SER A 51 -4.49 2.08 1.62
C SER A 51 -3.96 2.74 2.91
N PHE A 52 -3.16 3.79 2.76
CA PHE A 52 -2.65 4.57 3.88
C PHE A 52 -3.78 5.32 4.59
N ALA A 53 -4.75 5.87 3.85
CA ALA A 53 -5.94 6.48 4.45
C ALA A 53 -6.84 5.45 5.17
N ALA A 54 -6.95 4.23 4.63
CA ALA A 54 -7.80 3.18 5.20
C ALA A 54 -7.33 2.67 6.58
N ILE A 55 -6.04 2.82 6.91
CA ILE A 55 -5.50 2.41 8.22
C ILE A 55 -5.58 3.50 9.29
N HIS A 56 -6.28 4.62 9.04
CA HIS A 56 -6.37 5.78 9.94
C HIS A 56 -4.98 6.19 10.49
N PRO A 57 -4.12 6.77 9.64
CA PRO A 57 -2.70 6.96 9.95
C PRO A 57 -2.45 7.98 11.08
N SER A 58 -3.45 8.80 11.40
CA SER A 58 -3.47 9.69 12.58
C SER A 58 -3.89 8.97 13.86
N SER A 59 -3.85 7.64 13.90
CA SER A 59 -4.07 6.87 15.13
C SER A 59 -2.84 6.96 16.04
N GLY A 60 -3.09 7.10 17.34
CA GLY A 60 -2.05 7.21 18.37
C GLY A 60 -2.50 6.50 19.64
N THR A 61 -1.55 5.90 20.37
CA THR A 61 -1.82 5.28 21.67
C THR A 61 -1.24 6.14 22.78
N VAL A 62 -2.11 6.71 23.62
CA VAL A 62 -1.71 7.43 24.81
C VAL A 62 -1.77 6.48 26.00
N LYS A 63 -0.68 6.42 26.77
CA LYS A 63 -0.63 5.63 28.01
C LYS A 63 -0.72 6.57 29.20
N THR A 64 -1.73 6.38 30.04
CA THR A 64 -1.84 7.04 31.34
C THR A 64 -1.22 6.19 32.43
N ILE A 65 -0.67 6.85 33.45
CA ILE A 65 -0.12 6.19 34.64
C ILE A 65 -1.26 5.74 35.57
N GLU A 66 -2.33 6.54 35.63
CA GLU A 66 -3.51 6.26 36.42
C GLU A 66 -4.56 5.52 35.58
N LEU A 67 -5.40 4.73 36.26
CA LEU A 67 -6.60 4.17 35.65
C LEU A 67 -7.57 5.31 35.36
N PHE A 68 -8.26 5.22 34.23
CA PHE A 68 -9.27 6.17 33.80
C PHE A 68 -10.60 5.45 33.61
N ASP A 69 -11.67 6.19 33.84
CA ASP A 69 -13.03 5.68 33.80
C ASP A 69 -13.69 6.01 32.45
N GLU A 70 -14.88 5.44 32.19
CA GLU A 70 -15.63 5.63 30.95
C GLU A 70 -15.92 7.12 30.66
N ASP A 71 -16.13 7.92 31.71
CA ASP A 71 -16.36 9.37 31.60
C ASP A 71 -15.18 10.11 30.94
N PHE A 72 -13.94 9.67 31.24
CA PHE A 72 -12.74 10.22 30.61
C PHE A 72 -12.67 9.85 29.13
N LEU A 73 -13.01 8.59 28.79
CA LEU A 73 -13.07 8.15 27.40
C LEU A 73 -14.13 8.94 26.63
N GLN A 74 -15.29 9.19 27.23
CA GLN A 74 -16.37 9.95 26.62
C GLN A 74 -16.02 11.42 26.42
N ALA A 75 -15.30 12.04 27.37
CA ALA A 75 -14.78 13.39 27.20
C ALA A 75 -13.80 13.50 26.01
N VAL A 76 -12.92 12.51 25.82
CA VAL A 76 -12.00 12.44 24.68
C VAL A 76 -12.75 12.21 23.36
N ARG A 77 -13.74 11.31 23.33
CA ARG A 77 -14.61 11.09 22.16
C ARG A 77 -15.44 12.32 21.77
N SER A 78 -15.68 13.23 22.72
CA SER A 78 -16.46 14.46 22.49
C SER A 78 -15.64 15.59 21.87
N MET A 79 -14.31 15.42 21.73
CA MET A 79 -13.45 16.43 21.13
C MET A 79 -13.66 16.48 19.61
N PRO A 80 -13.82 17.68 19.00
CA PRO A 80 -14.05 17.81 17.55
C PRO A 80 -12.93 17.21 16.69
N GLU A 81 -11.71 17.17 17.20
CA GLU A 81 -10.54 16.61 16.50
C GLU A 81 -10.43 15.08 16.59
N VAL A 82 -11.24 14.44 17.43
CA VAL A 82 -11.20 12.99 17.69
C VAL A 82 -12.34 12.31 16.94
N GLN A 83 -12.01 11.51 15.94
CA GLN A 83 -13.00 10.73 15.20
C GLN A 83 -13.49 9.51 16.00
N GLU A 84 -12.56 8.78 16.62
CA GLU A 84 -12.84 7.58 17.39
C GLU A 84 -11.74 7.40 18.44
N ALA A 85 -12.12 6.90 19.62
CA ALA A 85 -11.19 6.59 20.70
C ALA A 85 -11.62 5.30 21.40
N ASP A 86 -10.68 4.40 21.65
CA ASP A 86 -10.88 3.13 22.35
C ASP A 86 -10.06 3.06 23.63
N ALA A 87 -10.69 2.54 24.68
CA ALA A 87 -9.99 2.16 25.90
C ALA A 87 -9.41 0.75 25.76
N ARG A 88 -8.11 0.61 26.04
CA ARG A 88 -7.44 -0.70 26.06
C ARG A 88 -6.72 -0.88 27.38
N ARG A 89 -6.95 -2.02 28.03
CA ARG A 89 -6.22 -2.40 29.24
C ARG A 89 -5.23 -3.51 28.92
N ASN A 90 -3.95 -3.19 29.06
CA ASN A 90 -2.87 -4.15 28.92
C ASN A 90 -2.44 -4.63 30.31
N ILE A 91 -2.60 -5.93 30.57
CA ILE A 91 -2.18 -6.54 31.84
C ILE A 91 -1.04 -7.49 31.54
N SER A 92 0.14 -7.22 32.09
CA SER A 92 1.24 -8.18 32.08
C SER A 92 1.05 -9.16 33.23
N ALA A 93 0.91 -10.45 32.92
CA ALA A 93 0.78 -11.53 33.90
C ALA A 93 1.88 -12.57 33.68
N ARG A 94 2.12 -13.40 34.70
CA ARG A 94 3.03 -14.54 34.60
C ARG A 94 2.23 -15.82 34.79
N VAL A 95 2.40 -16.76 33.87
CA VAL A 95 1.77 -18.08 33.95
C VAL A 95 2.86 -19.14 34.11
N GLU A 96 2.65 -20.01 35.10
CA GLU A 96 3.48 -21.19 35.30
C GLU A 96 3.03 -22.26 34.30
N VAL A 97 3.90 -22.61 33.36
CA VAL A 97 3.64 -23.64 32.33
C VAL A 97 4.17 -25.01 32.72
N ALA A 98 5.12 -25.05 33.65
CA ALA A 98 5.66 -26.25 34.29
C ALA A 98 6.22 -25.86 35.67
N PRO A 99 6.43 -26.79 36.62
CA PRO A 99 6.97 -26.48 37.94
C PRO A 99 8.27 -25.67 37.84
N GLY A 100 8.21 -24.40 38.26
CA GLY A 100 9.34 -23.47 38.20
C GLY A 100 9.59 -22.78 36.85
N GLU A 101 8.84 -23.10 35.79
CA GLU A 101 8.91 -22.43 34.49
C GLU A 101 7.80 -21.37 34.36
N TRP A 102 8.18 -20.11 34.60
CA TRP A 102 7.29 -18.97 34.49
C TRP A 102 7.47 -18.27 33.15
N LYS A 103 6.37 -18.09 32.40
CA LYS A 103 6.35 -17.29 31.17
C LYS A 103 5.56 -16.00 31.36
N ASN A 104 6.13 -14.91 30.87
CA ASN A 104 5.44 -13.63 30.79
C ASN A 104 4.39 -13.70 29.68
N ILE A 105 3.17 -13.32 30.00
CA ILE A 105 2.07 -13.15 29.05
C ILE A 105 1.56 -11.71 29.11
N SER A 106 1.18 -11.17 27.97
CA SER A 106 0.51 -9.88 27.87
C SER A 106 -0.94 -10.13 27.49
N LEU A 107 -1.85 -9.80 28.40
CA LEU A 107 -3.29 -9.89 28.20
C LEU A 107 -3.79 -8.54 27.68
N PHE A 108 -4.42 -8.55 26.52
CA PHE A 108 -5.07 -7.39 25.92
C PHE A 108 -6.57 -7.49 26.19
N VAL A 109 -7.10 -6.60 27.02
CA VAL A 109 -8.55 -6.49 27.23
C VAL A 109 -9.06 -5.34 26.35
N ILE A 110 -10.00 -5.66 25.47
CA ILE A 110 -10.70 -4.72 24.59
C ILE A 110 -12.07 -4.47 25.23
N ALA A 111 -12.39 -3.20 25.48
CA ALA A 111 -13.69 -2.76 26.02
C ALA A 111 -14.65 -2.46 24.87
#